data_AF-A0A5C4QT70-F1
#
_entry.id   AF-A0A5C4QT70-F1
#
_cell.length_a   1.000
_cell.length_b   1.000
_cell.length_c   1.000
_cell.angle_alpha   90.00
_cell.angle_beta   90.00
_cell.angle_gamma   90.00
#
_symmetry.space_group_name_H-M   'P 1'
#
loop_
_entity.id
_entity.type
_entity.pdbx_description
1 polymer ?
#
loop_
_entity_poly.entity_id
_entity_poly.type
_entity_poly.pdbx_seq_one_letter_code
_entity_poly.pdbx_strand_id
1 'polypeptide(L)'
;MTRIARRTILGGVAAGLLATSLGVAVSGTATAAPVGACTISTLPYPADTYRAEANAVDPTGRFVAGAALRVDDSGNQSLLLVWDRNRLTTIESPILGDVVDVNAHGVVVGNGWTGGIGQPWRYRDGRVEQLPVVPSSGVFVTGINNAGDIVGHGSDVATGESFALRWPAARPGTVEVLAAPAGAMAQAITANGTIVGNAGAWGSWSAWVRRPNGRIDTLGASGARTAVVVAAAGHWAVGQVDLGGNSLPNVRWDLRDGSYAALDEQLTLVTDVNARGVVVGGDRVARGTTSRALPGGDGAAIGARSISDAGTIVGFRNDDRVTPVRWTGC
;
A
#
# COMPACT_ATOMS: atom_id res chain seq x y z
N MET A 1 -2.55 -12.44 61.35
CA MET A 1 -2.05 -11.04 61.23
C MET A 1 -1.68 -10.85 59.77
N THR A 2 -2.56 -10.32 58.91
CA THR A 2 -2.51 -8.92 58.45
C THR A 2 -3.90 -8.45 57.98
N ARG A 3 -4.21 -7.18 58.27
CA ARG A 3 -5.54 -6.56 58.16
C ARG A 3 -5.91 -6.16 56.72
N ILE A 4 -7.18 -6.38 56.36
CA ILE A 4 -7.87 -5.82 55.20
C ILE A 4 -8.27 -4.37 55.53
N ALA A 5 -7.81 -3.40 54.75
CA ALA A 5 -8.21 -2.00 54.87
C ALA A 5 -9.27 -1.66 53.80
N ARG A 6 -10.51 -1.41 54.26
CA ARG A 6 -11.58 -0.78 53.49
C ARG A 6 -11.30 0.71 53.38
N ARG A 7 -11.31 1.28 52.16
CA ARG A 7 -11.39 2.73 51.95
C ARG A 7 -12.77 3.10 51.46
N THR A 8 -13.51 3.76 52.36
CA THR A 8 -14.74 4.48 52.12
C THR A 8 -14.41 5.78 51.39
N ILE A 9 -15.05 6.07 50.25
CA ILE A 9 -14.98 7.38 49.59
C ILE A 9 -16.34 8.06 49.79
N LEU A 10 -16.31 9.16 50.54
CA LEU A 10 -17.42 10.07 50.80
C LEU A 10 -17.65 10.96 49.59
N GLY A 11 -18.93 11.16 49.25
CA GLY A 11 -19.38 12.06 48.20
C GLY A 11 -19.28 13.53 48.59
N GLY A 12 -18.98 14.36 47.59
CA GLY A 12 -19.18 15.79 47.62
C GLY A 12 -20.04 16.18 46.42
N VAL A 13 -21.29 16.56 46.69
CA VAL A 13 -22.20 17.15 45.70
C VAL A 13 -21.92 18.64 45.67
N ALA A 14 -21.29 19.12 44.60
CA ALA A 14 -21.18 20.55 44.30
C ALA A 14 -22.27 20.91 43.28
N ALA A 15 -23.35 21.53 43.75
CA ALA A 15 -24.38 22.12 42.91
C ALA A 15 -23.88 23.46 42.36
N GLY A 16 -23.36 23.45 41.13
CA GLY A 16 -23.02 24.65 40.37
C GLY A 16 -24.21 25.14 39.55
N LEU A 17 -24.68 26.36 39.83
CA LEU A 17 -25.63 27.10 39.01
C LEU A 17 -25.02 27.36 37.61
N LEU A 18 -25.55 26.71 36.58
CA LEU A 18 -25.25 27.01 35.18
C LEU A 18 -26.26 28.04 34.66
N ALA A 19 -25.78 29.26 34.42
CA ALA A 19 -26.50 30.27 33.67
C ALA A 19 -26.53 29.88 32.18
N THR A 20 -27.70 29.58 31.65
CA THR A 20 -27.94 29.28 30.24
C THR A 20 -28.04 30.58 29.43
N SER A 21 -26.90 31.06 28.92
CA SER A 21 -26.88 32.07 27.87
C SER A 21 -27.25 31.42 26.53
N LEU A 22 -28.49 31.64 26.07
CA LEU A 22 -28.97 31.31 24.72
C LEU A 22 -28.29 32.24 23.70
N GLY A 23 -27.08 31.89 23.29
CA GLY A 23 -26.42 32.51 22.14
C GLY A 23 -27.01 31.96 20.85
N VAL A 24 -27.63 32.82 20.05
CA VAL A 24 -28.07 32.50 18.69
C VAL A 24 -26.80 32.24 17.86
N ALA A 25 -26.45 30.97 17.67
CA ALA A 25 -25.35 30.57 16.79
C ALA A 25 -25.80 30.81 15.34
N VAL A 26 -25.34 31.92 14.76
CA VAL A 26 -25.45 32.16 13.32
C VAL A 26 -24.50 31.17 12.65
N SER A 27 -25.07 30.14 12.03
CA SER A 27 -24.32 29.20 11.19
C SER A 27 -23.76 29.94 9.98
N GLY A 28 -22.56 30.51 10.12
CA GLY A 28 -21.79 31.01 8.99
C GLY A 28 -21.49 29.85 8.06
N THR A 29 -21.91 29.95 6.80
CA THR A 29 -21.47 29.03 5.75
C THR A 29 -19.95 29.08 5.67
N ALA A 30 -19.28 28.06 6.20
CA ALA A 30 -17.84 27.91 6.07
C ALA A 30 -17.53 27.78 4.58
N THR A 31 -17.04 28.86 3.99
CA THR A 31 -16.55 28.85 2.61
C THR A 31 -15.30 27.98 2.63
N ALA A 32 -15.38 26.81 2.00
CA ALA A 32 -14.23 25.93 1.88
C ALA A 32 -13.09 26.71 1.20
N ALA A 33 -11.91 26.71 1.81
CA ALA A 33 -10.74 27.30 1.22
C ALA A 33 -10.53 26.69 -0.18
N PRO A 34 -10.16 27.50 -1.19
CA PRO A 34 -9.95 27.00 -2.55
C PRO A 34 -8.94 25.85 -2.49
N VAL A 35 -9.34 24.71 -3.06
CA VAL A 35 -8.47 23.54 -3.20
C VAL A 35 -7.30 24.00 -4.06
N GLY A 36 -6.10 24.04 -3.47
CA GLY A 36 -4.89 24.43 -4.18
C GLY A 36 -4.68 23.56 -5.42
N ALA A 37 -4.02 24.11 -6.44
CA ALA A 37 -3.64 23.30 -7.60
C ALA A 37 -2.70 22.16 -7.15
N CYS A 38 -2.93 20.97 -7.69
CA CYS A 38 -2.02 19.83 -7.51
C CYS A 38 -0.63 20.24 -8.01
N THR A 39 0.41 20.02 -7.21
CA THR A 39 1.80 20.40 -7.51
C THR A 39 2.65 19.15 -7.64
N ILE A 40 3.64 19.18 -8.53
CA ILE A 40 4.67 18.14 -8.69
C ILE A 40 6.02 18.69 -8.20
N SER A 41 6.77 17.85 -7.49
CA SER A 41 8.14 18.15 -7.06
C SER A 41 9.03 16.93 -7.23
N THR A 42 10.26 17.14 -7.69
CA THR A 42 11.28 16.09 -7.76
C THR A 42 11.84 15.82 -6.36
N LEU A 43 11.91 14.55 -5.98
CA LEU A 43 12.54 14.12 -4.73
C LEU A 43 14.07 14.08 -4.90
N PRO A 44 14.89 14.37 -3.86
CA PRO A 44 16.34 14.24 -3.98
C PRO A 44 16.76 12.81 -4.31
N TYR A 45 17.77 12.62 -5.17
CA TYR A 45 18.36 11.31 -5.48
C TYR A 45 19.86 11.47 -5.82
N PRO A 46 20.68 10.40 -5.75
CA PRO A 46 22.11 10.49 -6.03
C PRO A 46 22.41 10.87 -7.50
N ALA A 47 23.30 11.84 -7.70
CA ALA A 47 23.57 12.41 -9.03
C ALA A 47 24.21 11.41 -10.01
N ASP A 48 24.95 10.42 -9.49
CA ASP A 48 25.63 9.34 -10.21
C ASP A 48 24.70 8.21 -10.68
N THR A 49 23.43 8.23 -10.29
CA THR A 49 22.44 7.30 -10.83
C THR A 49 22.08 7.67 -12.27
N TYR A 50 21.51 6.74 -13.04
CA TYR A 50 20.90 7.04 -14.36
C TYR A 50 19.39 6.82 -14.36
N ARG A 51 18.84 6.18 -13.32
CA ARG A 51 17.41 5.98 -13.10
C ARG A 51 17.11 6.04 -11.60
N ALA A 52 16.05 6.73 -11.22
CA ALA A 52 15.56 6.75 -9.85
C ALA A 52 14.03 6.94 -9.85
N GLU A 53 13.33 6.23 -8.96
CA GLU A 53 11.87 6.26 -8.85
C GLU A 53 11.43 6.16 -7.39
N ALA A 54 10.25 6.71 -7.08
CA ALA A 54 9.60 6.51 -5.79
C ALA A 54 8.47 5.49 -5.97
N ASN A 55 8.53 4.39 -5.22
CA ASN A 55 7.66 3.22 -5.41
C ASN A 55 6.53 3.18 -4.39
N ALA A 56 6.79 3.57 -3.14
CA ALA A 56 5.84 3.45 -2.04
C ALA A 56 5.86 4.69 -1.13
N VAL A 57 4.70 5.02 -0.53
CA VAL A 57 4.57 6.07 0.48
C VAL A 57 3.73 5.58 1.65
N ASP A 58 4.15 5.89 2.87
CA ASP A 58 3.40 5.47 4.04
C ASP A 58 2.06 6.23 4.17
N PRO A 59 1.11 5.73 4.97
CA PRO A 59 -0.19 6.38 5.13
C PRO A 59 -0.12 7.85 5.57
N THR A 60 0.92 8.25 6.31
CA THR A 60 1.09 9.65 6.75
C THR A 60 1.72 10.57 5.70
N GLY A 61 2.31 10.02 4.64
CA GLY A 61 3.06 10.78 3.63
C GLY A 61 4.47 11.20 4.07
N ARG A 62 4.90 10.77 5.26
CA ARG A 62 6.19 11.13 5.86
C ARG A 62 7.34 10.37 5.21
N PHE A 63 7.19 9.06 5.11
CA PHE A 63 8.15 8.12 4.58
C PHE A 63 7.81 7.78 3.14
N VAL A 64 8.81 7.86 2.27
CA VAL A 64 8.75 7.37 0.90
C VAL A 64 9.90 6.39 0.73
N ALA A 65 9.65 5.32 -0.01
CA ALA A 65 10.68 4.36 -0.40
C ALA A 65 10.69 4.19 -1.92
N GLY A 66 11.87 3.93 -2.47
CA GLY A 66 12.02 3.65 -3.88
C GLY A 66 13.40 3.14 -4.23
N ALA A 67 13.67 3.02 -5.52
CA ALA A 67 14.92 2.47 -6.02
C ALA A 67 15.66 3.46 -6.93
N ALA A 68 16.97 3.30 -6.99
CA ALA A 68 17.77 3.88 -8.05
C ALA A 68 18.78 2.88 -8.62
N LEU A 69 19.18 3.12 -9.86
CA LEU A 69 20.19 2.36 -10.56
C LEU A 69 21.35 3.29 -10.94
N ARG A 70 22.56 2.82 -10.68
CA ARG A 70 23.80 3.39 -11.22
C ARG A 70 24.62 2.30 -11.90
N VAL A 71 25.58 2.70 -12.70
CA VAL A 71 26.56 1.79 -13.30
C VAL A 71 27.84 1.86 -12.49
N ASP A 72 28.37 0.72 -12.08
CA ASP A 72 29.70 0.57 -11.48
C ASP A 72 30.53 -0.45 -12.27
N ASP A 73 31.73 -0.78 -11.77
CA ASP A 73 32.65 -1.74 -12.40
C ASP A 73 32.07 -3.16 -12.55
N SER A 74 31.05 -3.49 -11.75
CA SER A 74 30.34 -4.79 -11.75
C SER A 74 29.04 -4.79 -12.55
N GLY A 75 28.65 -3.63 -13.11
CA GLY A 75 27.45 -3.46 -13.92
C GLY A 75 26.40 -2.59 -13.23
N ASN A 76 25.13 -3.00 -13.29
CA ASN A 76 24.05 -2.23 -12.68
C ASN A 76 24.00 -2.47 -11.18
N GLN A 77 24.23 -1.41 -10.40
CA GLN A 77 24.07 -1.42 -8.96
C GLN A 77 22.72 -0.84 -8.57
N SER A 78 21.95 -1.60 -7.79
CA SER A 78 20.68 -1.14 -7.21
C SER A 78 20.90 -0.48 -5.85
N LEU A 79 20.21 0.65 -5.65
CA LEU A 79 20.22 1.43 -4.41
C LEU A 79 18.79 1.49 -3.85
N LEU A 80 18.65 1.26 -2.55
CA LEU A 80 17.42 1.57 -1.83
C LEU A 80 17.46 3.06 -1.46
N LEU A 81 16.42 3.79 -1.85
CA LEU A 81 16.19 5.18 -1.48
C LEU A 81 15.10 5.25 -0.41
N VAL A 82 15.40 5.88 0.71
CA VAL A 82 14.44 6.15 1.79
C VAL A 82 14.40 7.64 2.08
N TRP A 83 13.24 8.26 1.93
CA TRP A 83 13.03 9.65 2.28
C TRP A 83 12.21 9.76 3.57
N ASP A 84 12.73 10.45 4.60
CA ASP A 84 11.96 10.92 5.77
C ASP A 84 11.80 12.44 5.65
N ARG A 85 10.59 12.93 5.37
CA ARG A 85 10.31 14.36 5.16
C ARG A 85 11.29 15.03 4.18
N ASN A 86 11.47 14.42 3.01
CA ASN A 86 12.41 14.84 1.94
C ASN A 86 13.90 14.68 2.26
N ARG A 87 14.29 14.23 3.45
CA ARG A 87 15.68 13.87 3.73
C ARG A 87 15.96 12.48 3.18
N LEU A 88 16.79 12.41 2.15
CA LEU A 88 17.21 11.15 1.53
C LEU A 88 18.25 10.42 2.39
N THR A 89 18.05 9.12 2.54
CA THR A 89 19.07 8.13 2.92
C THR A 89 19.19 7.13 1.78
N THR A 90 20.42 6.86 1.36
CA THR A 90 20.73 5.85 0.33
C THR A 90 21.34 4.63 1.01
N ILE A 91 20.86 3.45 0.66
CA ILE A 91 21.32 2.18 1.22
C ILE A 91 21.77 1.28 0.09
N GLU A 92 22.98 0.74 0.25
CA GLU A 92 23.56 -0.28 -0.61
C GLU A 92 23.48 -1.63 0.08
N SER A 93 23.05 -2.66 -0.64
CA SER A 93 23.05 -4.03 -0.13
C SER A 93 22.99 -5.03 -1.29
N PRO A 94 23.72 -6.15 -1.20
CA PRO A 94 23.78 -7.14 -2.28
C PRO A 94 22.47 -7.93 -2.47
N ILE A 95 21.55 -7.86 -1.50
CA ILE A 95 20.25 -8.55 -1.56
C ILE A 95 19.11 -7.63 -2.02
N LEU A 96 19.41 -6.37 -2.41
CA LEU A 96 18.40 -5.46 -2.91
C LEU A 96 17.92 -5.88 -4.30
N GLY A 97 16.65 -5.58 -4.54
CA GLY A 97 16.01 -5.66 -5.84
C GLY A 97 14.88 -4.63 -5.84
N ASP A 98 13.65 -5.11 -6.00
CA ASP A 98 12.46 -4.25 -6.07
C ASP A 98 12.02 -3.78 -4.68
N VAL A 99 11.72 -2.49 -4.57
CA VAL A 99 11.02 -1.91 -3.41
C VAL A 99 9.52 -2.10 -3.60
N VAL A 100 8.86 -2.66 -2.58
CA VAL A 100 7.44 -2.99 -2.63
C VAL A 100 6.60 -1.99 -1.85
N ASP A 101 6.90 -1.79 -0.55
CA ASP A 101 6.03 -1.02 0.34
C ASP A 101 6.78 -0.44 1.54
N VAL A 102 6.21 0.57 2.20
CA VAL A 102 6.73 1.24 3.41
C VAL A 102 5.62 1.60 4.40
N ASN A 103 5.81 1.26 5.67
CA ASN A 103 4.82 1.59 6.72
C ASN A 103 5.12 2.91 7.45
N ALA A 104 4.21 3.32 8.33
CA ALA A 104 4.32 4.58 9.10
C ALA A 104 5.49 4.62 10.11
N HIS A 105 6.21 3.51 10.29
CA HIS A 105 7.43 3.44 11.10
C HIS A 105 8.71 3.51 10.26
N GLY A 106 8.61 3.68 8.94
CA GLY A 106 9.75 3.72 8.02
C GLY A 106 10.37 2.34 7.76
N VAL A 107 9.63 1.26 8.07
CA VAL A 107 10.04 -0.10 7.69
C VAL A 107 9.69 -0.29 6.23
N VAL A 108 10.68 -0.62 5.41
CA VAL A 108 10.53 -0.88 3.98
C VAL A 108 10.61 -2.37 3.72
N VAL A 109 9.82 -2.87 2.79
CA VAL A 109 9.89 -4.27 2.34
C VAL A 109 10.10 -4.33 0.83
N GLY A 110 10.74 -5.41 0.38
CA GLY A 110 10.99 -5.61 -1.03
C GLY A 110 11.46 -7.02 -1.36
N ASN A 111 11.74 -7.23 -2.64
CA ASN A 111 12.13 -8.53 -3.19
C ASN A 111 13.52 -8.42 -3.83
N GLY A 112 14.42 -9.32 -3.46
CA GLY A 112 15.70 -9.53 -4.13
C GLY A 112 15.72 -10.87 -4.86
N TRP A 113 16.85 -11.21 -5.48
CA TRP A 113 17.02 -12.49 -6.17
C TRP A 113 18.33 -13.17 -5.81
N THR A 114 18.31 -14.49 -5.70
CA THR A 114 19.52 -15.31 -5.54
C THR A 114 19.35 -16.58 -6.34
N GLY A 115 20.23 -16.79 -7.34
CA GLY A 115 20.11 -17.94 -8.25
C GLY A 115 18.78 -17.98 -9.02
N GLY A 116 18.20 -16.81 -9.31
CA GLY A 116 16.87 -16.70 -9.96
C GLY A 116 15.67 -16.91 -9.03
N ILE A 117 15.90 -17.19 -7.74
CA ILE A 117 14.85 -17.42 -6.75
C ILE A 117 14.56 -16.11 -6.00
N GLY A 118 13.28 -15.75 -5.87
CA GLY A 118 12.82 -14.59 -5.09
C GLY A 118 13.22 -14.69 -3.62
N GLN A 119 13.87 -13.65 -3.11
CA GLN A 119 14.33 -13.52 -1.72
C GLN A 119 13.72 -12.27 -1.09
N PRO A 120 12.68 -12.40 -0.26
CA PRO A 120 12.06 -11.26 0.37
C PRO A 120 12.99 -10.66 1.43
N TRP A 121 13.01 -9.34 1.52
CA TRP A 121 13.81 -8.61 2.50
C TRP A 121 13.00 -7.50 3.18
N ARG A 122 13.49 -7.06 4.34
CA ARG A 122 13.02 -5.87 5.04
C ARG A 122 14.19 -4.95 5.33
N TYR A 123 13.94 -3.64 5.28
CA TYR A 123 14.83 -2.63 5.81
C TYR A 123 14.22 -2.00 7.06
N ARG A 124 14.99 -1.95 8.14
CA ARG A 124 14.60 -1.34 9.41
C ARG A 124 15.86 -0.91 10.16
N ASP A 125 15.80 0.25 10.82
CA ASP A 125 16.85 0.73 11.72
C ASP A 125 18.25 0.74 11.06
N GLY A 126 18.32 1.13 9.78
CA GLY A 126 19.58 1.22 9.03
C GLY A 126 20.09 -0.10 8.46
N ARG A 127 19.35 -1.21 8.60
CA ARG A 127 19.80 -2.55 8.17
C ARG A 127 18.81 -3.18 7.20
N VAL A 128 19.34 -3.82 6.16
CA VAL A 128 18.57 -4.70 5.27
C VAL A 128 18.77 -6.14 5.75
N GLU A 129 17.67 -6.84 5.98
CA GLU A 129 17.64 -8.22 6.47
C GLU A 129 16.74 -9.06 5.57
N GLN A 130 17.19 -10.28 5.25
CA GLN A 130 16.36 -11.25 4.56
C GLN A 130 15.26 -11.76 5.50
N LEU A 131 14.04 -11.90 4.97
CA LEU A 131 12.94 -12.50 5.71
C LEU A 131 13.04 -14.04 5.68
N PRO A 132 12.55 -14.73 6.72
CA PRO A 132 12.51 -16.19 6.71
C PRO A 132 11.64 -16.68 5.55
N VAL A 133 12.08 -17.73 4.87
CA VAL A 133 11.37 -18.35 3.75
C VAL A 133 10.95 -19.77 4.09
N VAL A 134 9.85 -20.22 3.50
CA VAL A 134 9.47 -21.65 3.48
C VAL A 134 10.09 -22.33 2.25
N PRO A 135 10.21 -23.67 2.21
CA PRO A 135 10.58 -24.38 1.01
C PRO A 135 9.66 -23.99 -0.16
N SER A 136 10.23 -23.40 -1.21
CA SER A 136 9.50 -22.81 -2.32
C SER A 136 10.40 -22.60 -3.53
N SER A 137 9.84 -22.56 -4.74
CA SER A 137 10.56 -22.14 -5.95
C SER A 137 10.74 -20.63 -6.06
N GLY A 138 10.13 -19.85 -5.15
CA GLY A 138 10.30 -18.41 -5.03
C GLY A 138 9.35 -17.81 -4.00
N VAL A 139 9.83 -16.87 -3.19
CA VAL A 139 9.00 -16.18 -2.19
C VAL A 139 9.07 -14.69 -2.44
N PHE A 140 7.90 -14.04 -2.40
CA PHE A 140 7.75 -12.62 -2.67
C PHE A 140 6.89 -11.94 -1.61
N VAL A 141 7.28 -10.75 -1.18
CA VAL A 141 6.42 -9.84 -0.40
C VAL A 141 5.65 -8.92 -1.32
N THR A 142 4.46 -8.52 -0.90
CA THR A 142 3.56 -7.64 -1.66
C THR A 142 3.03 -6.46 -0.85
N GLY A 143 3.17 -6.46 0.48
CA GLY A 143 2.79 -5.30 1.29
C GLY A 143 3.10 -5.44 2.78
N ILE A 144 3.06 -4.31 3.50
CA ILE A 144 3.29 -4.22 4.95
C ILE A 144 2.25 -3.28 5.60
N ASN A 145 1.69 -3.66 6.74
CA ASN A 145 0.80 -2.76 7.48
C ASN A 145 1.54 -1.94 8.56
N ASN A 146 0.82 -1.02 9.19
CA ASN A 146 1.35 -0.20 10.29
C ASN A 146 1.72 -0.99 11.55
N ALA A 147 1.16 -2.18 11.76
CA ALA A 147 1.59 -3.07 12.85
C ALA A 147 2.94 -3.75 12.53
N GLY A 148 3.42 -3.67 11.29
CA GLY A 148 4.62 -4.32 10.80
C GLY A 148 4.40 -5.74 10.28
N ASP A 149 3.14 -6.19 10.17
CA ASP A 149 2.85 -7.47 9.53
C ASP A 149 3.07 -7.33 8.03
N ILE A 150 3.77 -8.30 7.46
CA ILE A 150 4.10 -8.34 6.04
C ILE A 150 3.30 -9.48 5.41
N VAL A 151 2.83 -9.31 4.18
CA VAL A 151 2.16 -10.36 3.41
C VAL A 151 2.84 -10.55 2.07
N GLY A 152 2.55 -11.70 1.46
CA GLY A 152 3.08 -12.05 0.16
C GLY A 152 2.64 -13.45 -0.25
N HIS A 153 3.46 -14.09 -1.07
CA HIS A 153 3.17 -15.43 -1.57
C HIS A 153 4.45 -16.21 -1.86
N GLY A 154 4.32 -17.53 -1.92
CA GLY A 154 5.33 -18.41 -2.46
C GLY A 154 4.70 -19.39 -3.47
N SER A 155 5.54 -20.21 -4.09
CA SER A 155 5.10 -21.26 -5.00
C SER A 155 5.64 -22.62 -4.58
N ASP A 156 4.80 -23.65 -4.65
CA ASP A 156 5.19 -25.02 -4.34
C ASP A 156 6.24 -25.52 -5.34
N VAL A 157 7.26 -26.23 -4.85
CA VAL A 157 8.39 -26.68 -5.68
C VAL A 157 7.96 -27.79 -6.65
N ALA A 158 7.00 -28.63 -6.27
CA ALA A 158 6.58 -29.78 -7.06
C ALA A 158 5.44 -29.44 -8.02
N THR A 159 4.46 -28.66 -7.57
CA THR A 159 3.25 -28.35 -8.36
C THR A 159 3.32 -26.99 -9.05
N GLY A 160 4.16 -26.08 -8.57
CA GLY A 160 4.17 -24.67 -9.01
C GLY A 160 2.97 -23.87 -8.52
N GLU A 161 2.08 -24.46 -7.71
CA GLU A 161 0.90 -23.78 -7.19
C GLU A 161 1.28 -22.69 -6.19
N SER A 162 0.65 -21.52 -6.28
CA SER A 162 0.91 -20.42 -5.35
C SER A 162 0.19 -20.61 -4.02
N PHE A 163 0.81 -20.15 -2.94
CA PHE A 163 0.20 -20.08 -1.61
C PHE A 163 0.49 -18.73 -0.94
N ALA A 164 -0.49 -18.25 -0.15
CA ALA A 164 -0.40 -16.97 0.51
C ALA A 164 0.42 -17.06 1.80
N LEU A 165 1.25 -16.04 2.06
CA LEU A 165 2.16 -15.98 3.19
C LEU A 165 1.92 -14.75 4.07
N ARG A 166 2.27 -14.87 5.35
CA ARG A 166 2.36 -13.77 6.30
C ARG A 166 3.62 -13.88 7.15
N TRP A 167 4.29 -12.75 7.36
CA TRP A 167 5.32 -12.57 8.38
C TRP A 167 4.75 -11.72 9.51
N PRO A 168 4.37 -12.31 10.65
CA PRO A 168 3.73 -11.59 11.74
C PRO A 168 4.75 -10.75 12.54
N ALA A 169 4.47 -9.46 12.74
CA ALA A 169 5.34 -8.57 13.50
C ALA A 169 5.55 -9.03 14.94
N ALA A 170 4.53 -9.63 15.54
CA ALA A 170 4.55 -10.14 16.90
C ALA A 170 5.45 -11.38 17.09
N ARG A 171 5.87 -12.04 16.00
CA ARG A 171 6.80 -13.18 16.01
C ARG A 171 7.87 -13.01 14.94
N PRO A 172 8.84 -12.10 15.15
CA PRO A 172 9.94 -11.90 14.21
C PRO A 172 10.68 -13.20 13.92
N GLY A 173 11.17 -13.37 12.69
CA GLY A 173 11.88 -14.59 12.29
C GLY A 173 10.97 -15.79 11.99
N THR A 174 9.64 -15.58 11.93
CA THR A 174 8.68 -16.61 11.50
C THR A 174 7.95 -16.18 10.22
N VAL A 175 7.48 -17.18 9.47
CA VAL A 175 6.62 -17.03 8.30
C VAL A 175 5.52 -18.09 8.38
N GLU A 176 4.31 -17.72 7.97
CA GLU A 176 3.13 -18.57 8.03
C GLU A 176 2.52 -18.73 6.65
N VAL A 177 2.21 -19.97 6.28
CA VAL A 177 1.29 -20.25 5.17
C VAL A 177 -0.13 -19.97 5.67
N LEU A 178 -0.82 -19.07 4.99
CA LEU A 178 -2.18 -18.69 5.34
C LEU A 178 -3.17 -19.75 4.84
N ALA A 179 -4.16 -20.08 5.67
CA ALA A 179 -5.39 -20.66 5.15
C ALA A 179 -6.04 -19.65 4.18
N ALA A 180 -6.07 -20.01 2.90
CA ALA A 180 -6.57 -19.23 1.78
C ALA A 180 -7.07 -20.19 0.68
N PRO A 181 -7.80 -19.71 -0.34
CA PRO A 181 -8.18 -20.55 -1.47
C PRO A 181 -6.97 -21.18 -2.18
N ALA A 182 -7.19 -22.25 -2.93
CA ALA A 182 -6.15 -22.90 -3.74
C ALA A 182 -5.53 -21.91 -4.76
N GLY A 183 -4.23 -21.99 -4.96
CA GLY A 183 -3.48 -21.05 -5.80
C GLY A 183 -3.46 -19.60 -5.29
N ALA A 184 -3.67 -19.36 -3.99
CA ALA A 184 -3.77 -18.01 -3.46
C ALA A 184 -2.44 -17.26 -3.44
N MET A 185 -2.50 -15.97 -3.81
CA MET A 185 -1.43 -14.99 -3.68
C MET A 185 -1.96 -13.80 -2.89
N ALA A 186 -1.43 -13.52 -1.70
CA ALA A 186 -1.75 -12.27 -1.03
C ALA A 186 -1.16 -11.09 -1.82
N GLN A 187 -1.91 -10.00 -1.91
CA GLN A 187 -1.53 -8.79 -2.65
C GLN A 187 -1.34 -7.61 -1.71
N ALA A 188 -2.25 -7.40 -0.75
CA ALA A 188 -2.14 -6.28 0.18
C ALA A 188 -2.67 -6.63 1.58
N ILE A 189 -2.24 -5.87 2.57
CA ILE A 189 -2.70 -5.96 3.96
C ILE A 189 -3.05 -4.56 4.48
N THR A 190 -4.27 -4.41 4.98
CA THR A 190 -4.75 -3.16 5.56
C THR A 190 -4.27 -2.97 7.01
N ALA A 191 -4.40 -1.75 7.53
CA ALA A 191 -4.02 -1.42 8.91
C ALA A 191 -4.72 -2.27 9.99
N ASN A 192 -5.93 -2.79 9.73
CA ASN A 192 -6.64 -3.64 10.68
C ASN A 192 -6.29 -5.15 10.56
N GLY A 193 -5.37 -5.51 9.65
CA GLY A 193 -4.96 -6.89 9.40
C GLY A 193 -5.85 -7.66 8.40
N THR A 194 -6.79 -6.98 7.72
CA THR A 194 -7.49 -7.59 6.57
C THR A 194 -6.52 -7.74 5.41
N ILE A 195 -6.45 -8.94 4.85
CA ILE A 195 -5.58 -9.30 3.73
C ILE A 195 -6.46 -9.50 2.50
N VAL A 196 -6.04 -8.97 1.35
CA VAL A 196 -6.68 -9.25 0.06
C VAL A 196 -5.71 -9.96 -0.86
N GLY A 197 -6.23 -10.76 -1.79
CA GLY A 197 -5.39 -11.47 -2.74
C GLY A 197 -6.15 -12.00 -3.95
N ASN A 198 -5.40 -12.67 -4.82
CA ASN A 198 -5.92 -13.37 -5.99
C ASN A 198 -5.76 -14.88 -5.79
N ALA A 199 -6.61 -15.69 -6.42
CA ALA A 199 -6.52 -17.14 -6.36
C ALA A 199 -7.08 -17.78 -7.64
N GLY A 200 -6.65 -19.01 -7.92
CA GLY A 200 -7.11 -19.81 -9.06
C GLY A 200 -6.11 -19.89 -10.21
N ALA A 201 -6.50 -20.62 -11.26
CA ALA A 201 -5.68 -20.84 -12.44
C ALA A 201 -5.60 -19.58 -13.32
N TRP A 202 -4.53 -19.47 -14.11
CA TRP A 202 -4.35 -18.39 -15.08
C TRP A 202 -5.59 -18.22 -15.98
N GLY A 203 -6.06 -16.98 -16.13
CA GLY A 203 -7.27 -16.67 -16.90
C GLY A 203 -8.60 -16.97 -16.19
N SER A 204 -8.57 -17.45 -14.94
CA SER A 204 -9.75 -17.73 -14.13
C SER A 204 -9.53 -17.28 -12.68
N TRP A 205 -8.91 -16.10 -12.51
CA TRP A 205 -8.61 -15.54 -11.20
C TRP A 205 -9.88 -15.07 -10.49
N SER A 206 -9.91 -15.35 -9.19
CA SER A 206 -10.88 -14.81 -8.24
C SER A 206 -10.14 -13.99 -7.18
N ALA A 207 -10.66 -12.79 -6.91
CA ALA A 207 -10.17 -11.99 -5.80
C ALA A 207 -10.80 -12.50 -4.49
N TRP A 208 -10.04 -12.46 -3.40
CA TRP A 208 -10.48 -12.89 -2.09
C TRP A 208 -10.07 -11.89 -1.01
N VAL A 209 -10.81 -11.89 0.10
CA VAL A 209 -10.52 -11.12 1.30
C VAL A 209 -10.50 -12.06 2.50
N ARG A 210 -9.43 -12.00 3.30
CA ARG A 210 -9.31 -12.68 4.58
C ARG A 210 -9.35 -11.66 5.71
N ARG A 211 -10.33 -11.81 6.58
CA ARG A 211 -10.55 -10.98 7.76
C ARG A 211 -9.55 -11.32 8.86
N PRO A 212 -9.34 -10.41 9.85
CA PRO A 212 -8.48 -10.68 11.00
C PRO A 212 -8.90 -11.91 11.81
N ASN A 213 -10.20 -12.23 11.84
CA ASN A 213 -10.74 -13.43 12.49
C ASN A 213 -10.56 -14.72 11.66
N GLY A 214 -9.93 -14.64 10.49
CA GLY A 214 -9.67 -15.78 9.60
C GLY A 214 -10.79 -16.11 8.61
N ARG A 215 -11.94 -15.45 8.67
CA ARG A 215 -13.00 -15.61 7.66
C ARG A 215 -12.49 -15.20 6.29
N ILE A 216 -12.79 -16.00 5.28
CA ILE A 216 -12.46 -15.72 3.87
C ILE A 216 -13.77 -15.49 3.11
N ASP A 217 -13.81 -14.42 2.33
CA ASP A 217 -14.90 -14.11 1.40
C ASP A 217 -14.33 -13.85 0.00
N THR A 218 -15.13 -14.04 -1.04
CA THR A 218 -14.77 -13.68 -2.42
C THR A 218 -15.05 -12.19 -2.65
N LEU A 219 -14.15 -11.51 -3.35
CA LEU A 219 -14.37 -10.18 -3.92
C LEU A 219 -14.72 -10.37 -5.39
N GLY A 220 -15.88 -9.86 -5.81
CA GLY A 220 -16.36 -10.03 -7.18
C GLY A 220 -17.19 -8.85 -7.63
N ALA A 221 -17.74 -8.97 -8.83
CA ALA A 221 -18.74 -8.06 -9.38
C ALA A 221 -19.86 -8.90 -10.00
N SER A 222 -21.08 -8.36 -10.03
CA SER A 222 -22.22 -9.07 -10.61
C SER A 222 -21.96 -9.33 -12.09
N GLY A 223 -22.03 -10.60 -12.51
CA GLY A 223 -21.74 -11.01 -13.89
C GLY A 223 -20.24 -11.12 -14.23
N ALA A 224 -19.34 -10.93 -13.27
CA ALA A 224 -17.91 -11.06 -13.51
C ALA A 224 -17.48 -12.52 -13.70
N ARG A 225 -16.70 -12.77 -14.75
CA ARG A 225 -16.03 -14.05 -15.03
C ARG A 225 -14.74 -14.19 -14.24
N THR A 226 -14.02 -13.08 -14.11
CA THR A 226 -12.79 -12.99 -13.31
C THR A 226 -12.78 -11.71 -12.51
N ALA A 227 -12.07 -11.74 -11.38
CA ALA A 227 -11.81 -10.58 -10.55
C ALA A 227 -10.37 -10.63 -10.06
N VAL A 228 -9.67 -9.51 -10.16
CA VAL A 228 -8.28 -9.36 -9.74
C VAL A 228 -8.19 -8.16 -8.82
N VAL A 229 -7.64 -8.33 -7.64
CA VAL A 229 -7.31 -7.24 -6.72
C VAL A 229 -5.83 -6.87 -6.87
N VAL A 230 -5.55 -5.58 -6.80
CA VAL A 230 -4.21 -4.99 -6.96
C VAL A 230 -3.72 -4.39 -5.64
N ALA A 231 -4.56 -3.59 -4.97
CA ALA A 231 -4.18 -2.88 -3.74
C ALA A 231 -5.36 -2.78 -2.77
N ALA A 232 -5.07 -2.51 -1.50
CA ALA A 232 -6.07 -2.26 -0.48
C ALA A 232 -5.56 -1.37 0.66
N ALA A 233 -6.42 -0.46 1.13
CA ALA A 233 -6.17 0.37 2.29
C ALA A 233 -7.48 0.73 3.00
N GLY A 234 -7.44 0.81 4.34
CA GLY A 234 -8.63 1.04 5.14
C GLY A 234 -9.70 -0.03 4.89
N HIS A 235 -10.85 0.39 4.36
CA HIS A 235 -11.94 -0.49 3.95
C HIS A 235 -12.12 -0.55 2.44
N TRP A 236 -11.12 -0.15 1.67
CA TRP A 236 -11.16 -0.15 0.21
C TRP A 236 -10.18 -1.16 -0.36
N ALA A 237 -10.57 -1.79 -1.45
CA ALA A 237 -9.66 -2.48 -2.37
C ALA A 237 -9.93 -2.02 -3.80
N VAL A 238 -8.92 -2.11 -4.66
CA VAL A 238 -9.01 -1.75 -6.07
C VAL A 238 -8.42 -2.83 -6.96
N GLY A 239 -8.90 -2.87 -8.20
CA GLY A 239 -8.45 -3.87 -9.17
C GLY A 239 -9.35 -3.88 -10.40
N GLN A 240 -9.47 -5.05 -11.04
CA GLN A 240 -10.12 -5.24 -12.33
C GLN A 240 -11.12 -6.39 -12.28
N VAL A 241 -12.16 -6.30 -13.11
CA VAL A 241 -13.11 -7.39 -13.33
C VAL A 241 -13.35 -7.61 -14.82
N ASP A 242 -13.52 -8.87 -15.23
CA ASP A 242 -13.96 -9.21 -16.58
C ASP A 242 -15.48 -9.44 -16.60
N LEU A 243 -16.22 -8.57 -17.28
CA LEU A 243 -17.68 -8.63 -17.38
C LEU A 243 -18.20 -9.19 -18.72
N GLY A 244 -17.35 -9.77 -19.58
CA GLY A 244 -17.81 -10.26 -20.90
C GLY A 244 -17.47 -9.36 -22.09
N GLY A 245 -16.96 -8.15 -21.85
CA GLY A 245 -16.74 -7.12 -22.88
C GLY A 245 -15.30 -7.06 -23.41
N ASN A 246 -15.03 -6.06 -24.26
CA ASN A 246 -13.69 -5.77 -24.80
C ASN A 246 -12.79 -5.00 -23.81
N SER A 247 -13.33 -4.58 -22.66
CA SER A 247 -12.60 -3.85 -21.62
C SER A 247 -12.71 -4.57 -20.27
N LEU A 248 -11.62 -4.49 -19.49
CA LEU A 248 -11.57 -4.90 -18.09
C LEU A 248 -11.77 -3.66 -17.23
N PRO A 249 -13.02 -3.31 -16.84
CA PRO A 249 -13.25 -2.11 -16.04
C PRO A 249 -12.46 -2.19 -14.72
N ASN A 250 -11.80 -1.09 -14.40
CA ASN A 250 -11.21 -0.89 -13.09
C ASN A 250 -12.35 -0.65 -12.08
N VAL A 251 -12.28 -1.31 -10.93
CA VAL A 251 -13.30 -1.24 -9.89
C VAL A 251 -12.68 -0.96 -8.53
N ARG A 252 -13.51 -0.44 -7.63
CA ARG A 252 -13.21 -0.28 -6.21
C ARG A 252 -14.25 -1.03 -5.39
N TRP A 253 -13.80 -1.93 -4.53
CA TRP A 253 -14.62 -2.67 -3.58
C TRP A 253 -14.63 -2.02 -2.21
N ASP A 254 -15.81 -1.96 -1.58
CA ASP A 254 -15.95 -1.73 -0.14
C ASP A 254 -15.76 -3.06 0.59
N LEU A 255 -14.67 -3.18 1.32
CA LEU A 255 -14.34 -4.38 2.07
C LEU A 255 -15.31 -4.64 3.22
N ARG A 256 -16.23 -3.75 3.60
CA ARG A 256 -17.17 -4.02 4.70
C ARG A 256 -18.26 -5.01 4.27
N ASP A 257 -18.82 -4.80 3.09
CA ASP A 257 -19.97 -5.55 2.57
C ASP A 257 -19.70 -6.24 1.22
N GLY A 258 -18.54 -6.00 0.60
CA GLY A 258 -18.17 -6.56 -0.70
C GLY A 258 -18.82 -5.85 -1.89
N SER A 259 -19.54 -4.74 -1.66
CA SER A 259 -20.09 -3.92 -2.75
C SER A 259 -18.97 -3.32 -3.60
N TYR A 260 -19.25 -3.00 -4.86
CA TYR A 260 -18.26 -2.44 -5.78
C TYR A 260 -18.83 -1.28 -6.59
N ALA A 261 -17.94 -0.42 -7.07
CA ALA A 261 -18.22 0.63 -8.03
C ALA A 261 -17.16 0.65 -9.13
N ALA A 262 -17.57 0.93 -10.36
CA ALA A 262 -16.64 1.22 -11.44
C ALA A 262 -15.85 2.51 -11.16
N LEU A 263 -14.59 2.52 -11.57
CA LEU A 263 -13.74 3.70 -11.61
C LEU A 263 -13.86 4.39 -12.97
N ASP A 264 -13.37 5.62 -13.06
CA ASP A 264 -13.29 6.37 -14.31
C ASP A 264 -12.55 5.56 -15.40
N GLU A 265 -13.12 5.46 -16.60
CA GLU A 265 -12.54 4.72 -17.73
C GLU A 265 -11.22 5.31 -18.23
N GLN A 266 -10.96 6.60 -17.98
CA GLN A 266 -9.69 7.24 -18.29
C GLN A 266 -8.55 6.74 -17.39
N LEU A 267 -8.87 6.18 -16.21
CA LEU A 267 -7.89 5.50 -15.38
C LEU A 267 -7.64 4.11 -16.01
N THR A 268 -6.66 4.03 -16.90
CA THR A 268 -6.35 2.79 -17.67
C THR A 268 -5.61 1.75 -16.83
N LEU A 269 -4.93 2.18 -15.77
CA LEU A 269 -4.21 1.34 -14.82
C LEU A 269 -4.55 1.76 -13.39
N VAL A 270 -4.73 0.79 -12.50
CA VAL A 270 -4.79 1.01 -11.05
C VAL A 270 -3.52 0.47 -10.40
N THR A 271 -2.91 1.26 -9.52
CA THR A 271 -1.69 0.86 -8.79
C THR A 271 -1.90 0.86 -7.30
N ASP A 272 -2.62 1.83 -6.74
CA ASP A 272 -2.80 1.96 -5.29
C ASP A 272 -4.10 2.67 -4.91
N VAL A 273 -4.52 2.51 -3.65
CA VAL A 273 -5.68 3.15 -3.04
C VAL A 273 -5.39 3.53 -1.60
N ASN A 274 -5.83 4.71 -1.14
CA ASN A 274 -5.71 5.09 0.26
C ASN A 274 -6.97 4.76 1.09
N ALA A 275 -6.93 4.94 2.40
CA ALA A 275 -8.04 4.61 3.31
C ALA A 275 -9.30 5.49 3.08
N ARG A 276 -9.18 6.56 2.28
CA ARG A 276 -10.31 7.40 1.85
C ARG A 276 -10.91 6.96 0.51
N GLY A 277 -10.38 5.90 -0.09
CA GLY A 277 -10.84 5.35 -1.36
C GLY A 277 -10.41 6.17 -2.58
N VAL A 278 -9.41 7.05 -2.43
CA VAL A 278 -8.79 7.73 -3.57
C VAL A 278 -7.81 6.76 -4.21
N VAL A 279 -7.93 6.60 -5.53
CA VAL A 279 -7.19 5.62 -6.33
C VAL A 279 -6.19 6.35 -7.21
N VAL A 280 -5.01 5.77 -7.41
CA VAL A 280 -4.01 6.27 -8.36
C VAL A 280 -3.59 5.18 -9.34
N GLY A 281 -3.08 5.61 -10.48
CA GLY A 281 -2.44 4.75 -11.46
C GLY A 281 -2.23 5.47 -12.79
N GLY A 282 -1.19 5.06 -13.52
CA GLY A 282 -0.72 5.79 -14.70
C GLY A 282 -0.44 7.25 -14.36
N ASP A 283 -1.00 8.17 -15.13
CA ASP A 283 -0.88 9.62 -14.96
C ASP A 283 -2.07 10.23 -14.22
N ARG A 284 -2.89 9.44 -13.51
CA ARG A 284 -4.17 9.91 -12.94
C ARG A 284 -4.36 9.61 -11.47
N VAL A 285 -5.25 10.41 -10.88
CA VAL A 285 -5.86 10.18 -9.57
C VAL A 285 -7.38 10.24 -9.71
N ALA A 286 -8.07 9.27 -9.11
CA ALA A 286 -9.50 9.07 -9.25
C ALA A 286 -10.23 9.00 -7.89
N ARG A 287 -11.47 9.47 -7.88
CA ARG A 287 -12.45 9.27 -6.82
C ARG A 287 -13.77 8.86 -7.44
N GLY A 288 -14.11 7.58 -7.32
CA GLY A 288 -15.29 7.02 -7.99
C GLY A 288 -15.14 7.08 -9.50
N THR A 289 -16.18 7.55 -10.20
CA THR A 289 -16.26 7.64 -11.66
C THR A 289 -15.61 8.91 -12.23
N THR A 290 -14.88 9.66 -11.42
CA THR A 290 -14.19 10.88 -11.86
C THR A 290 -12.70 10.77 -11.57
N SER A 291 -11.90 11.23 -12.51
CA SER A 291 -10.46 11.28 -12.39
C SER A 291 -9.90 12.59 -12.95
N ARG A 292 -8.68 12.90 -12.57
CA ARG A 292 -7.90 14.00 -13.15
C ARG A 292 -6.50 13.53 -13.48
N ALA A 293 -5.91 14.12 -14.52
CA ALA A 293 -4.51 13.97 -14.82
C ALA A 293 -3.66 14.65 -13.74
N LEU A 294 -2.53 14.05 -13.41
CA LEU A 294 -1.50 14.62 -12.57
C LEU A 294 -0.65 15.58 -13.42
N PRO A 295 -0.22 16.73 -12.89
CA PRO A 295 0.65 17.64 -13.62
C PRO A 295 2.05 17.04 -13.79
N GLY A 296 2.78 17.47 -14.82
CA GLY A 296 4.18 17.09 -15.04
C GLY A 296 4.46 16.22 -16.26
N GLY A 297 3.46 15.98 -17.11
CA GLY A 297 3.57 15.25 -18.37
C GLY A 297 2.28 14.49 -18.69
N ASP A 298 2.14 14.01 -19.93
CA ASP A 298 1.00 13.20 -20.35
C ASP A 298 1.42 11.71 -20.49
N GLY A 299 0.52 10.80 -20.12
CA GLY A 299 0.68 9.37 -20.38
C GLY A 299 1.96 8.78 -19.79
N ALA A 300 2.81 8.20 -20.62
CA ALA A 300 4.03 7.49 -20.20
C ALA A 300 5.14 8.39 -19.64
N ALA A 301 5.00 9.73 -19.75
CA ALA A 301 5.96 10.68 -19.19
C ALA A 301 5.91 10.72 -17.65
N ILE A 302 4.82 10.30 -17.02
CA ILE A 302 4.70 10.19 -15.56
C ILE A 302 4.02 8.88 -15.18
N GLY A 303 4.28 8.41 -13.95
CA GLY A 303 3.59 7.24 -13.42
C GLY A 303 3.45 7.28 -11.92
N ALA A 304 2.21 7.42 -11.44
CA ALA A 304 1.84 7.30 -10.05
C ALA A 304 1.92 5.85 -9.57
N ARG A 305 2.65 5.62 -8.49
CA ARG A 305 2.90 4.30 -7.91
C ARG A 305 2.13 4.06 -6.63
N SER A 306 2.07 5.06 -5.75
CA SER A 306 1.45 4.90 -4.42
C SER A 306 0.85 6.22 -3.91
N ILE A 307 -0.15 6.12 -3.03
CA ILE A 307 -0.88 7.24 -2.44
C ILE A 307 -1.07 7.07 -0.92
N SER A 308 -0.67 8.10 -0.18
CA SER A 308 -0.88 8.18 1.27
C SER A 308 -2.31 8.57 1.66
N ASP A 309 -2.68 8.34 2.91
CA ASP A 309 -3.86 8.94 3.53
C ASP A 309 -3.70 10.45 3.69
N ALA A 310 -2.53 11.06 3.52
CA ALA A 310 -2.42 12.52 3.47
C ALA A 310 -2.75 13.11 2.09
N GLY A 311 -2.99 12.27 1.07
CA GLY A 311 -3.16 12.71 -0.32
C GLY A 311 -1.83 13.01 -1.04
N THR A 312 -0.70 12.73 -0.39
CA THR A 312 0.60 12.69 -1.08
C THR A 312 0.65 11.49 -2.00
N ILE A 313 0.97 11.70 -3.27
CA ILE A 313 1.17 10.67 -4.29
C ILE A 313 2.64 10.64 -4.65
N VAL A 314 3.21 9.46 -4.88
CA VAL A 314 4.60 9.29 -5.32
C VAL A 314 4.69 8.45 -6.57
N GLY A 315 5.79 8.61 -7.30
CA GLY A 315 6.00 7.91 -8.54
C GLY A 315 7.27 8.35 -9.26
N PHE A 316 7.19 8.40 -10.58
CA PHE A 316 8.28 8.84 -11.43
C PHE A 316 7.81 9.82 -12.51
N ARG A 317 8.78 10.54 -13.05
CA ARG A 317 8.70 11.32 -14.29
C ARG A 317 9.83 10.92 -15.23
N ASN A 318 9.58 10.88 -16.54
CA ASN A 318 10.47 10.42 -17.58
C ASN A 318 10.60 11.47 -18.69
N ASP A 319 11.42 12.50 -18.43
CA ASP A 319 11.80 13.55 -19.37
C ASP A 319 13.29 13.34 -19.72
N ASP A 320 13.59 12.43 -20.65
CA ASP A 320 14.92 11.87 -20.97
C ASP A 320 15.51 10.92 -19.90
N ARG A 321 15.11 11.11 -18.65
CA ARG A 321 15.54 10.31 -17.52
C ARG A 321 14.40 10.07 -16.54
N VAL A 322 14.33 8.84 -16.01
CA VAL A 322 13.41 8.47 -14.94
C VAL A 322 13.90 9.09 -13.62
N THR A 323 13.08 9.96 -13.05
CA THR A 323 13.33 10.70 -11.81
C THR A 323 12.20 10.51 -10.81
N PRO A 324 12.49 10.42 -9.49
CA PRO A 324 11.48 10.22 -8.47
C PRO A 324 10.76 11.54 -8.22
N VAL A 325 9.43 11.48 -8.18
CA VAL A 325 8.60 12.68 -7.97
C VAL A 325 7.54 12.43 -6.91
N ARG A 326 7.04 13.54 -6.37
CA ARG A 326 5.94 13.60 -5.42
C ARG A 326 4.92 14.61 -5.91
N TRP A 327 3.64 14.26 -5.81
CA TRP A 327 2.52 15.18 -5.98
C TRP A 327 1.82 15.49 -4.65
N THR A 328 1.41 16.74 -4.46
CA THR A 328 0.68 17.23 -3.28
C THR A 328 -0.40 18.23 -3.66
N GLY A 329 -1.41 18.43 -2.80
CA GLY A 329 -2.54 19.32 -3.12
C GLY A 329 -3.50 18.72 -4.16
N CYS A 330 -3.39 17.42 -4.36
CA CYS A 330 -4.30 16.63 -5.15
C CYS A 330 -5.40 16.14 -4.17
#